data_AF-A0A377ZRT7-F1
#
_entry.id   AF-A0A377ZRT7-F1
#
_cell.length_a   1.000
_cell.length_b   1.000
_cell.length_c   1.000
_cell.angle_alpha   90.00
_cell.angle_beta   90.00
_cell.angle_gamma   90.00
#
_symmetry.space_group_name_H-M   'P 1'
#
loop_
_entity.id
_entity.type
_entity.pdbx_description
1 polymer ?
#
loop_
_entity_poly.entity_id
_entity_poly.type
_entity_poly.pdbx_seq_one_letter_code
_entity_poly.pdbx_strand_id
1 'polypeptide(L)'
;MVIDHNVGAGVITDGRLLHAGSSSLVEIGHTQVDPYGKRCYCGNHGCLETIASVESVLELAQMRMAQSMSSLLHQRPLSVEWLCQAALQGDLLARDIISGVGNHVGRILAIMVNLFNPQKF
;
A
#
# COMPACT_ATOMS: atom_id res chain seq x y z
N MET A 1 -1.34 10.07 4.84
CA MET A 1 -1.75 8.96 3.93
C MET A 1 -2.38 7.86 4.78
N VAL A 2 -3.30 7.07 4.23
CA VAL A 2 -3.94 5.94 4.93
C VAL A 2 -3.76 4.68 4.06
N ILE A 3 -3.33 3.60 4.69
CA ILE A 3 -3.23 2.26 4.10
C ILE A 3 -3.99 1.31 5.02
N ASP A 4 -5.13 0.81 4.54
CA ASP A 4 -5.99 -0.14 5.24
C ASP A 4 -6.67 -1.03 4.18
N HIS A 5 -7.95 -1.38 4.36
CA HIS A 5 -8.80 -1.98 3.34
C HIS A 5 -8.80 -1.14 2.05
N ASN A 6 -8.74 0.19 2.19
CA ASN A 6 -8.56 1.13 1.08
C ASN A 6 -7.27 1.93 1.22
N VAL A 7 -6.81 2.51 0.11
CA VAL A 7 -5.61 3.37 0.09
C VAL A 7 -5.99 4.80 -0.31
N GLY A 8 -5.74 5.76 0.59
CA GLY A 8 -6.17 7.14 0.40
C GLY A 8 -5.22 8.17 1.00
N ALA A 9 -5.48 9.45 0.72
CA ALA A 9 -4.76 10.55 1.34
C ALA A 9 -5.69 11.72 1.67
N GLY A 10 -5.34 12.42 2.76
CA GLY A 10 -5.81 13.77 3.02
C GLY A 10 -4.67 14.74 2.73
N VAL A 11 -4.98 15.87 2.09
CA VAL A 11 -4.01 16.93 1.79
C VAL A 11 -4.52 18.23 2.40
N ILE A 12 -3.67 18.93 3.15
CA ILE A 12 -3.98 20.24 3.74
C ILE A 12 -3.06 21.27 3.09
N THR A 13 -3.64 22.32 2.50
CA THR A 13 -2.94 23.45 1.90
C THR A 13 -3.50 24.75 2.48
N ASP A 14 -2.62 25.66 2.92
CA ASP A 14 -3.01 26.92 3.56
C ASP A 14 -3.98 26.75 4.75
N GLY A 15 -3.77 25.70 5.54
CA GLY A 15 -4.60 25.38 6.72
C GLY A 15 -6.00 24.85 6.38
N ARG A 16 -6.31 24.60 5.10
CA ARG A 16 -7.59 24.06 4.64
C ARG A 16 -7.41 22.67 4.03
N LEU A 17 -8.38 21.80 4.29
CA LEU A 17 -8.44 20.50 3.64
C LEU A 17 -8.71 20.69 2.14
N LEU A 18 -7.89 20.08 1.29
CA LEU A 18 -8.12 20.05 -0.14
C LEU A 18 -9.45 19.33 -0.42
N HIS A 19 -10.27 19.90 -1.30
CA HIS A 19 -11.67 19.49 -1.55
C HIS A 19 -12.64 19.70 -0.36
N ALA A 20 -12.32 20.56 0.61
CA ALA A 20 -13.29 20.98 1.62
C ALA A 20 -14.54 21.59 0.94
N GLY A 21 -15.68 20.89 1.03
CA GLY A 21 -16.95 21.30 0.44
C GLY A 21 -17.37 20.55 -0.83
N SER A 22 -16.58 19.58 -1.31
CA SER A 22 -17.04 18.60 -2.31
C SER A 22 -17.08 17.19 -1.71
N SER A 23 -17.76 16.27 -2.38
CA SER A 23 -17.73 14.83 -2.05
C SER A 23 -16.50 14.11 -2.64
N SER A 24 -15.56 14.84 -3.26
CA SER A 24 -14.40 14.27 -3.94
C SER A 24 -13.25 14.08 -2.95
N LEU A 25 -12.71 12.86 -2.89
CA LEU A 25 -11.54 12.52 -2.09
C LEU A 25 -10.27 12.62 -2.94
N VAL A 26 -9.10 12.68 -2.27
CA VAL A 26 -7.82 12.48 -2.95
C VAL A 26 -7.61 10.97 -3.14
N GLU A 27 -8.09 10.47 -4.28
CA GLU A 27 -8.14 9.05 -4.69
C GLU A 27 -6.75 8.50 -5.10
N ILE A 28 -5.74 8.62 -4.23
CA ILE A 28 -4.38 8.15 -4.55
C ILE A 28 -4.33 6.63 -4.78
N GLY A 29 -5.24 5.86 -4.15
CA GLY A 29 -5.34 4.41 -4.31
C GLY A 29 -5.58 3.98 -5.75
N HIS A 30 -6.26 4.83 -6.54
CA HIS A 30 -6.54 4.55 -7.96
C HIS A 30 -5.47 5.07 -8.93
N THR A 31 -4.39 5.67 -8.42
CA THR A 31 -3.25 6.07 -9.26
C THR A 31 -2.54 4.81 -9.78
N GLN A 32 -2.33 4.73 -11.09
CA GLN A 32 -1.64 3.60 -11.71
C GLN A 32 -0.15 3.60 -11.33
N VAL A 33 0.31 2.50 -10.74
CA VAL A 33 1.72 2.26 -10.38
C VAL A 33 2.34 1.10 -11.15
N ASP A 34 1.52 0.20 -11.68
CA ASP A 34 1.91 -0.89 -12.57
C ASP A 34 1.03 -0.89 -13.85
N PRO A 35 1.60 -0.56 -15.03
CA PRO A 35 0.84 -0.56 -16.28
C PRO A 35 0.20 -1.90 -16.65
N TYR A 36 0.74 -3.01 -16.14
CA TYR A 36 0.32 -4.38 -16.44
C TYR A 36 -0.24 -5.10 -15.21
N GLY A 37 -0.53 -4.36 -14.14
CA GLY A 37 -0.95 -4.91 -12.86
C GLY A 37 -2.39 -5.44 -12.82
N LYS A 38 -2.79 -5.93 -11.63
CA LYS A 38 -4.13 -6.48 -11.37
C LYS A 38 -5.22 -5.47 -11.75
N ARG A 39 -6.35 -5.96 -12.27
CA ARG A 39 -7.53 -5.13 -12.53
C ARG A 39 -8.10 -4.60 -11.22
N CYS A 40 -8.29 -3.30 -11.13
CA CYS A 40 -8.91 -2.63 -9.99
C CYS A 40 -10.45 -2.59 -10.18
N TYR A 41 -11.20 -2.54 -9.09
CA TYR A 41 -12.65 -2.41 -9.15
C TYR A 41 -13.10 -1.08 -9.78
N CYS A 42 -12.25 -0.04 -9.79
CA CYS A 42 -12.53 1.22 -10.48
C CYS A 42 -12.53 1.10 -12.02
N GLY A 43 -12.10 -0.05 -12.56
CA GLY A 43 -12.08 -0.35 -13.99
C GLY A 43 -10.68 -0.30 -14.62
N ASN A 44 -9.72 0.38 -13.99
CA ASN A 44 -8.34 0.50 -14.45
C ASN A 44 -7.46 -0.73 -14.07
N HIS A 45 -6.18 -0.69 -14.43
CA HIS A 45 -5.19 -1.74 -14.12
C HIS A 45 -4.02 -1.18 -13.31
N GLY A 46 -3.55 -1.98 -12.34
CA GLY A 46 -2.39 -1.72 -11.49
C GLY A 46 -2.47 -0.41 -10.70
N CYS A 47 -3.65 -0.10 -10.19
CA CYS A 47 -3.86 0.94 -9.19
C CYS A 47 -3.05 0.63 -7.91
N LEU A 48 -2.53 1.65 -7.23
CA LEU A 48 -1.77 1.50 -5.98
C LEU A 48 -2.49 0.61 -4.96
N GLU A 49 -3.80 0.74 -4.84
CA GLU A 49 -4.62 -0.05 -3.91
C GLU A 49 -4.55 -1.56 -4.18
N THR A 50 -4.43 -1.98 -5.44
CA THR A 50 -4.30 -3.39 -5.81
C THR A 50 -2.97 -4.03 -5.39
N ILE A 51 -2.07 -3.22 -4.81
CA ILE A 51 -0.76 -3.64 -4.32
C ILE A 51 -0.63 -3.36 -2.82
N ALA A 52 -1.14 -2.21 -2.35
CA ALA A 52 -0.89 -1.72 -1.01
C ALA A 52 -2.06 -1.93 -0.03
N SER A 53 -3.28 -2.25 -0.49
CA SER A 53 -4.37 -2.54 0.45
C SER A 53 -4.08 -3.77 1.31
N VAL A 54 -4.66 -3.82 2.51
CA VAL A 54 -4.51 -4.95 3.43
C VAL A 54 -4.78 -6.29 2.74
N GLU A 55 -5.91 -6.41 2.02
CA GLU A 55 -6.23 -7.62 1.27
C GLU A 55 -5.17 -7.94 0.21
N SER A 56 -4.74 -6.96 -0.58
CA SER A 56 -3.75 -7.17 -1.64
C SER A 56 -2.40 -7.65 -1.09
N VAL A 57 -1.97 -7.08 0.04
CA VAL A 57 -0.73 -7.48 0.72
C VAL A 57 -0.82 -8.90 1.27
N LEU A 58 -1.95 -9.25 1.90
CA LEU A 58 -2.16 -10.60 2.44
C LEU A 58 -2.31 -11.64 1.33
N GLU A 59 -2.98 -11.32 0.22
CA GLU A 59 -3.06 -12.18 -0.97
C GLU A 59 -1.65 -12.47 -1.54
N LEU A 60 -0.82 -11.43 -1.69
CA LEU A 60 0.55 -11.57 -2.15
C LEU A 60 1.39 -12.41 -1.19
N ALA A 61 1.25 -12.18 0.11
CA ALA A 61 1.93 -12.96 1.13
C ALA A 61 1.55 -14.44 1.05
N GLN A 62 0.25 -14.75 0.98
CA GLN A 62 -0.26 -16.11 0.86
C GLN A 62 0.26 -16.82 -0.39
N MET A 63 0.28 -16.12 -1.54
CA MET A 63 0.82 -16.66 -2.79
C MET A 63 2.31 -17.01 -2.67
N ARG A 64 3.11 -16.12 -2.09
CA ARG A 64 4.56 -16.31 -1.98
C ARG A 64 4.96 -17.27 -0.87
N MET A 65 4.15 -17.40 0.18
CA MET A 65 4.32 -18.42 1.22
C MET A 65 4.33 -19.84 0.64
N ALA A 66 3.50 -20.11 -0.37
CA ALA A 66 3.47 -21.40 -1.06
C ALA A 66 4.79 -21.74 -1.78
N GLN A 67 5.66 -20.75 -2.02
CA GLN A 67 6.96 -20.89 -2.68
C GLN A 67 8.14 -20.81 -1.69
N SER A 68 7.88 -20.49 -0.41
CA SER A 68 8.92 -20.30 0.62
C SER A 68 8.55 -21.07 1.89
N MET A 69 8.95 -22.34 1.94
CA MET A 69 8.64 -23.23 3.07
C MET A 69 9.35 -22.87 4.37
N SER A 70 10.45 -22.10 4.30
CA SER A 70 11.23 -21.69 5.46
C SER A 70 10.72 -20.42 6.15
N SER A 71 9.71 -19.76 5.60
CA SER A 71 9.22 -18.49 6.14
C SER A 71 8.55 -18.67 7.50
N LEU A 72 8.83 -17.74 8.43
CA LEU A 72 8.14 -17.63 9.72
C LEU A 72 6.62 -17.45 9.55
N LEU A 73 6.16 -16.95 8.38
CA LEU A 73 4.75 -16.73 8.11
C LEU A 73 3.89 -17.99 8.26
N HIS A 74 4.46 -19.19 8.09
CA HIS A 74 3.75 -20.47 8.27
C HIS A 74 3.41 -20.80 9.74
N GLN A 75 4.04 -20.13 10.71
CA GLN A 75 3.90 -20.49 12.12
C GLN A 75 2.57 -20.05 12.75
N ARG A 76 1.85 -19.13 12.11
CA ARG A 76 0.59 -18.56 12.61
C ARG A 76 -0.36 -18.25 11.45
N PRO A 77 -1.66 -18.10 11.70
CA PRO A 77 -2.58 -17.57 10.71
C PRO A 77 -2.08 -16.23 10.16
N LEU A 78 -2.17 -16.08 8.85
CA LEU A 78 -1.66 -14.89 8.16
C LEU A 78 -2.52 -13.66 8.52
N SER A 79 -1.88 -12.63 9.04
CA SER A 79 -2.47 -11.32 9.33
C SER A 79 -1.43 -10.23 9.10
N VAL A 80 -1.84 -8.97 9.02
CA VAL A 80 -0.90 -7.84 8.84
C VAL A 80 0.01 -7.70 10.06
N GLU A 81 -0.55 -7.86 11.26
CA GLU A 81 0.21 -7.84 12.51
C GLU A 81 1.28 -8.92 12.51
N TRP A 82 0.92 -10.14 12.09
CA TRP A 82 1.89 -11.23 12.01
C TRP A 82 2.94 -11.01 10.93
N LEU A 83 2.54 -10.52 9.75
CA LEU A 83 3.45 -10.16 8.66
C LEU A 83 4.50 -9.14 9.13
N CYS A 84 4.07 -8.09 9.81
CA CYS A 84 4.95 -7.08 10.39
C CYS A 84 5.89 -7.68 11.46
N GLN A 85 5.36 -8.50 12.37
CA GLN A 85 6.17 -9.15 13.40
C GLN A 85 7.22 -10.09 12.80
N ALA A 86 6.86 -10.91 11.81
CA ALA A 86 7.79 -11.80 11.12
C ALA A 86 8.91 -11.02 10.43
N ALA A 87 8.60 -9.90 9.78
CA ALA A 87 9.59 -9.04 9.15
C ALA A 87 10.56 -8.43 10.19
N LEU A 88 10.04 -7.97 11.34
CA LEU A 88 10.85 -7.46 12.46
C LEU A 88 11.74 -8.55 13.09
N GLN A 89 11.31 -9.81 13.05
CA GLN A 89 12.10 -10.96 13.48
C GLN A 89 13.14 -11.42 12.44
N GLY A 90 13.20 -10.74 11.29
CA GLY A 90 14.20 -11.00 10.25
C GLY A 90 13.76 -11.97 9.15
N ASP A 91 12.49 -12.36 9.10
CA ASP A 91 11.98 -13.19 7.99
C ASP A 91 12.16 -12.49 6.64
N LEU A 92 12.93 -13.11 5.74
CA LEU A 92 13.29 -12.50 4.46
C LEU A 92 12.09 -12.31 3.54
N LEU A 93 11.12 -13.24 3.54
CA LEU A 93 9.93 -13.14 2.70
C LEU A 93 9.05 -11.97 3.17
N ALA A 94 8.77 -11.89 4.46
CA ALA A 94 7.98 -10.82 5.05
C ALA A 94 8.62 -9.45 4.82
N ARG A 95 9.95 -9.33 5.01
CA ARG A 95 10.70 -8.11 4.72
C ARG A 95 10.62 -7.70 3.26
N ASP A 96 10.74 -8.66 2.33
CA ASP A 96 10.67 -8.39 0.89
C ASP A 96 9.27 -7.93 0.48
N ILE A 97 8.21 -8.56 0.99
CA ILE A 97 6.82 -8.12 0.76
C ILE A 97 6.62 -6.68 1.24
N ILE A 98 6.98 -6.38 2.48
CA ILE A 98 6.83 -5.02 3.06
C ILE A 98 7.66 -4.00 2.27
N SER A 99 8.89 -4.36 1.87
CA SER A 99 9.75 -3.47 1.08
C SER A 99 9.17 -3.21 -0.30
N GLY A 100 8.59 -4.23 -0.96
CA GLY A 100 7.89 -4.08 -2.23
C GLY A 100 6.73 -3.09 -2.14
N VAL A 101 5.86 -3.27 -1.13
CA VAL A 101 4.75 -2.33 -0.87
C VAL A 101 5.28 -0.92 -0.60
N GLY A 102 6.31 -0.80 0.25
CA GLY A 102 6.96 0.47 0.57
C GLY A 102 7.51 1.20 -0.65
N ASN A 103 8.05 0.48 -1.64
CA ASN A 103 8.55 1.08 -2.88
C ASN A 103 7.42 1.70 -3.72
N HIS A 104 6.29 1.02 -3.86
CA HIS A 104 5.14 1.55 -4.61
C HIS A 104 4.50 2.75 -3.90
N VAL A 105 4.34 2.66 -2.58
CA VAL A 105 3.85 3.76 -1.73
C VAL A 105 4.80 4.95 -1.82
N GLY A 106 6.10 4.72 -1.65
CA GLY A 106 7.14 5.74 -1.72
C GLY A 106 7.18 6.46 -3.07
N ARG A 107 6.95 5.75 -4.18
CA ARG A 107 6.85 6.36 -5.52
C ARG A 107 5.70 7.36 -5.61
N ILE A 108 4.52 7.02 -5.10
CA ILE A 108 3.37 7.93 -5.07
C ILE A 108 3.60 9.09 -4.10
N LEU A 109 4.16 8.82 -2.92
CA LEU A 109 4.50 9.87 -1.96
C LEU A 109 5.51 10.88 -2.54
N ALA A 110 6.52 10.44 -3.28
CA ALA A 110 7.46 11.34 -3.95
C ALA A 110 6.78 12.25 -4.97
N ILE A 111 5.80 11.73 -5.72
CA ILE A 111 4.97 12.55 -6.62
C ILE A 111 4.18 13.57 -5.80
N MET A 112 3.55 13.16 -4.69
CA MET A 112 2.81 14.07 -3.82
C MET A 112 3.71 15.15 -3.21
N VAL A 113 4.95 14.83 -2.82
CA VAL A 113 5.94 15.82 -2.37
C VAL A 113 6.16 16.89 -3.43
N ASN A 114 6.40 16.46 -4.67
CA ASN A 114 6.66 17.38 -5.78
C ASN A 114 5.44 18.26 -6.12
N LEU A 115 4.23 17.75 -5.94
CA LEU A 115 2.99 18.47 -6.26
C LEU A 115 2.55 19.43 -5.15
N PHE A 116 2.68 19.02 -3.88
CA PHE A 116 2.08 19.73 -2.76
C PHE A 116 3.08 20.40 -1.82
N ASN A 117 4.38 20.08 -1.93
CA ASN A 117 5.43 20.54 -1.02
C ASN A 117 5.02 20.51 0.47
N PRO A 118 4.53 19.37 0.99
CA PRO A 118 4.00 19.30 2.34
C PRO A 118 5.12 19.36 3.38
N GLN A 119 4.80 19.93 4.55
CA GLN A 119 5.75 20.01 5.66
C GLN A 119 5.84 18.69 6.45
N LYS A 120 4.80 17.84 6.40
CA LYS A 120 4.67 16.57 7.16
C LYS A 120 3.79 15.56 6.40
N PHE A 121 3.95 14.27 6.71
CA PHE A 121 3.13 13.14 6.22
C PHE A 121 2.57 12.31 7.36
#